data_AF-A0A2V9KFP3-F1
#
_entry.id   AF-A0A2V9KFP3-F1
#
_cell.length_a   1.000
_cell.length_b   1.000
_cell.length_c   1.000
_cell.angle_alpha   90.00
_cell.angle_beta   90.00
_cell.angle_gamma   90.00
#
_symmetry.space_group_name_H-M   'P 1'
#
loop_
_entity.id
_entity.type
_entity.pdbx_description
1 polymer ?
#
loop_
_entity_poly.entity_id
_entity_poly.type
_entity_poly.pdbx_seq_one_letter_code
_entity_poly.pdbx_strand_id
1 'polypeptide(L)'
;MLSAKQIPPGQSGQIEAAVKTEGVSGKIEKTVTVTSNDPRQPQVVLNLVAIVEPEFNLSERMIYFGSAPQGKPVVKEVEIRIPPERSVKVLSAESTDAAVTVKLEPIDGAKGHAVKLVATQKADAAEGYHFGNLVVKTSSSFTPELRIPVRGMVAKAGSN
;
A
#
# COMPACT_ATOMS: atom_id res chain seq x y z
N MET A 1 -14.16 -1.78 -22.14
CA MET A 1 -14.94 -1.12 -23.21
C MET A 1 -16.16 -1.96 -23.58
N LEU A 2 -17.11 -1.39 -24.32
CA LEU A 2 -18.17 -2.16 -24.99
C LEU A 2 -17.71 -2.53 -26.40
N SER A 3 -17.99 -3.75 -26.85
CA SER A 3 -17.67 -4.18 -28.23
C SER A 3 -18.54 -3.48 -29.28
N ALA A 4 -19.75 -3.05 -28.91
CA ALA A 4 -20.66 -2.28 -29.75
C ALA A 4 -21.63 -1.45 -28.90
N LYS A 5 -22.05 -0.28 -29.39
CA LYS A 5 -23.09 0.55 -28.76
C LYS A 5 -24.52 0.16 -29.15
N GLN A 6 -24.66 -0.65 -30.20
CA GLN A 6 -25.93 -1.19 -30.68
C GLN A 6 -25.77 -2.69 -30.89
N ILE A 7 -26.74 -3.46 -30.41
CA ILE A 7 -26.78 -4.92 -30.55
C ILE A 7 -28.06 -5.25 -31.30
N PRO A 8 -27.98 -5.78 -32.54
CA PRO A 8 -29.18 -6.17 -33.29
C PRO A 8 -29.97 -7.27 -32.58
N PRO A 9 -31.25 -7.47 -32.92
CA PRO A 9 -32.05 -8.55 -32.36
C PRO A 9 -31.37 -9.91 -32.54
N GLY A 10 -31.27 -10.68 -31.44
CA GLY A 10 -30.66 -12.01 -31.43
C GLY A 10 -29.12 -12.02 -31.47
N GLN A 11 -28.46 -10.86 -31.46
CA GLN A 11 -27.00 -10.77 -31.42
C GLN A 11 -26.47 -10.63 -30.00
N SER A 12 -25.16 -10.86 -29.85
CA SER A 12 -24.43 -10.73 -28.58
C SER A 12 -23.43 -9.58 -28.63
N GLY A 13 -23.19 -8.97 -27.47
CA GLY A 13 -22.13 -7.98 -27.26
C GLY A 13 -21.20 -8.40 -26.12
N GLN A 14 -20.03 -7.79 -26.05
CA GLN A 14 -19.03 -8.03 -25.00
C GLN A 14 -18.78 -6.74 -24.22
N ILE A 15 -18.67 -6.89 -22.90
CA ILE A 15 -18.28 -5.83 -21.98
C ILE A 15 -16.93 -6.23 -21.38
N GLU A 16 -15.90 -5.45 -21.67
CA GLU A 16 -14.60 -5.56 -21.04
C GLU A 16 -14.52 -4.56 -19.89
N ALA A 17 -14.18 -5.03 -18.69
CA ALA A 17 -13.99 -4.19 -17.52
C ALA A 17 -12.57 -4.42 -16.97
N ALA A 18 -11.88 -3.34 -16.65
CA ALA A 18 -10.56 -3.37 -16.04
C ALA A 18 -10.63 -2.73 -14.65
N VAL A 19 -10.03 -3.39 -13.66
CA VAL A 19 -9.91 -2.85 -12.30
C VAL A 19 -8.45 -2.58 -12.02
N LYS A 20 -8.15 -1.34 -11.62
CA LYS A 20 -6.82 -0.98 -11.11
C LYS A 20 -6.72 -1.47 -9.66
N THR A 21 -5.79 -2.40 -9.42
CA THR A 21 -5.57 -3.02 -8.11
C THR A 21 -4.36 -2.44 -7.37
N GLU A 22 -3.69 -1.44 -7.94
CA GLU A 22 -2.56 -0.73 -7.32
C GLU A 22 -2.94 -0.17 -5.95
N GLY A 23 -2.14 -0.47 -4.92
CA GLY A 23 -2.40 -0.06 -3.54
C GLY A 23 -3.60 -0.76 -2.87
N VAL A 24 -4.25 -1.71 -3.54
CA VAL A 24 -5.39 -2.46 -3.01
C VAL A 24 -4.97 -3.89 -2.68
N SER A 25 -5.50 -4.42 -1.58
CA SER A 25 -5.27 -5.80 -1.15
C SER A 25 -6.53 -6.34 -0.47
N GLY A 26 -6.70 -7.65 -0.50
CA GLY A 26 -7.88 -8.32 0.03
C GLY A 26 -9.06 -8.30 -0.94
N LYS A 27 -10.25 -8.56 -0.41
CA LYS A 27 -11.48 -8.66 -1.19
C LYS A 27 -11.89 -7.29 -1.73
N ILE A 28 -12.09 -7.21 -3.04
CA ILE A 28 -12.67 -6.05 -3.72
C ILE A 28 -13.99 -6.45 -4.38
N GLU A 29 -14.96 -5.54 -4.28
CA GLU A 29 -16.24 -5.64 -4.96
C GLU A 29 -16.46 -4.37 -5.77
N LYS A 30 -16.79 -4.52 -7.05
CA LYS A 30 -17.12 -3.42 -7.98
C LYS A 30 -18.35 -3.78 -8.78
N THR A 31 -19.10 -2.77 -9.19
CA THR A 31 -20.31 -2.96 -9.98
C THR A 31 -20.15 -2.32 -11.35
N VAL A 32 -20.54 -3.04 -12.40
CA VAL A 32 -20.74 -2.47 -13.73
C VAL A 32 -22.24 -2.36 -13.96
N THR A 33 -22.73 -1.13 -14.07
CA THR A 33 -24.13 -0.87 -14.41
C THR A 33 -24.28 -0.77 -15.92
N VAL A 34 -25.05 -1.67 -16.51
CA VAL A 34 -25.38 -1.68 -17.93
C VAL A 34 -26.76 -1.07 -18.08
N THR A 35 -26.85 0.06 -18.77
CA THR A 35 -28.11 0.70 -19.15
C THR A 35 -28.41 0.42 -20.61
N SER A 36 -29.63 -0.02 -20.90
CA SER A 36 -30.09 -0.33 -22.25
C SER A 36 -31.49 0.25 -22.51
N ASN A 37 -31.92 0.21 -23.77
CA ASN A 37 -33.29 0.52 -24.17
C ASN A 37 -34.21 -0.70 -24.21
N ASP A 38 -33.82 -1.86 -23.64
CA ASP A 38 -34.73 -3.00 -23.49
C ASP A 38 -35.84 -2.61 -22.51
N PRO A 39 -37.12 -2.56 -22.94
CA PRO A 39 -38.22 -2.14 -22.08
C PRO A 39 -38.48 -3.11 -20.92
N ARG A 40 -38.03 -4.37 -21.01
CA ARG A 40 -38.19 -5.38 -19.98
C ARG A 40 -37.07 -5.35 -18.94
N GLN A 41 -35.86 -5.01 -19.36
CA GLN A 41 -34.68 -4.93 -18.49
C GLN A 41 -33.79 -3.74 -18.88
N PRO A 42 -34.22 -2.50 -18.57
CA PRO A 42 -33.51 -1.28 -18.97
C PRO A 42 -32.18 -1.11 -18.23
N GLN A 43 -32.00 -1.83 -17.12
CA GLN A 43 -30.78 -1.81 -16.35
C GLN A 43 -30.41 -3.21 -15.83
N VAL A 44 -29.12 -3.56 -15.96
CA VAL A 44 -28.51 -4.75 -15.37
C VAL A 44 -27.31 -4.32 -14.55
N VAL A 45 -27.19 -4.82 -13.32
CA VAL A 45 -26.00 -4.61 -12.48
C VAL A 45 -25.18 -5.89 -12.47
N LEU A 46 -23.94 -5.81 -12.95
CA LEU A 46 -22.98 -6.90 -12.92
C LEU A 46 -22.04 -6.69 -11.73
N ASN A 47 -21.96 -7.69 -10.85
CA ASN A 47 -21.06 -7.66 -9.69
C ASN A 47 -19.73 -8.31 -10.05
N LEU A 48 -18.65 -7.58 -9.86
CA LEU A 48 -17.28 -8.03 -10.03
C LEU A 48 -16.65 -8.21 -8.65
N VAL A 49 -16.28 -9.45 -8.31
CA VAL A 49 -15.63 -9.78 -7.05
C VAL A 49 -14.23 -10.30 -7.37
N ALA A 50 -13.21 -9.76 -6.70
CA ALA A 50 -11.85 -10.27 -6.80
C ALA A 50 -11.18 -10.28 -5.42
N ILE A 51 -10.20 -11.15 -5.24
CA ILE A 51 -9.32 -11.19 -4.07
C ILE A 51 -7.94 -10.78 -4.56
N VAL A 52 -7.47 -9.61 -4.13
CA VAL A 52 -6.16 -9.09 -4.50
C VAL A 52 -5.14 -9.55 -3.48
N GLU A 53 -4.32 -10.51 -3.86
CA GLU A 53 -3.22 -11.00 -3.02
C GLU A 53 -2.05 -10.01 -3.05
N PRO A 54 -1.62 -9.46 -1.88
CA PRO A 54 -0.54 -8.51 -1.84
C PRO A 54 0.82 -9.18 -2.11
N GLU A 55 1.70 -8.49 -2.85
CA GLU A 55 3.08 -8.96 -3.03
C GLU A 55 3.94 -8.84 -1.76
N PHE A 56 3.54 -7.94 -0.86
CA PHE A 56 4.21 -7.69 0.42
C PHE A 56 3.18 -7.58 1.54
N ASN A 57 3.37 -8.35 2.60
CA ASN A 57 2.60 -8.27 3.83
C ASN A 57 3.38 -7.47 4.86
N LEU A 58 2.82 -6.33 5.28
CA LEU A 58 3.40 -5.47 6.29
C LEU A 58 2.78 -5.76 7.65
N SER A 59 3.60 -5.87 8.70
CA SER A 59 3.09 -5.92 10.07
C SER A 59 2.33 -4.64 10.45
N GLU A 60 2.78 -3.50 9.93
CA GLU A 60 2.12 -2.21 10.08
C GLU A 60 2.11 -1.47 8.74
N ARG A 61 0.94 -0.95 8.34
CA ARG A 61 0.80 -0.15 7.12
C ARG A 61 1.19 1.31 7.28
N MET A 62 1.47 1.72 8.52
CA MET A 62 1.77 3.10 8.90
C MET A 62 2.53 3.08 10.21
N ILE A 63 3.55 3.91 10.32
CA ILE A 63 4.33 4.07 11.54
C ILE A 63 3.88 5.33 12.26
N TYR A 64 3.44 5.16 13.50
CA TYR A 64 3.16 6.26 14.43
C TYR A 64 4.27 6.35 15.48
N PHE A 65 5.10 7.40 15.41
CA PHE A 65 6.10 7.71 16.44
C PHE A 65 5.47 8.31 17.70
N GLY A 66 4.21 8.75 17.62
CA GLY A 66 3.51 9.39 18.74
C GLY A 66 4.09 10.77 19.06
N SER A 67 4.05 11.16 20.34
CA SER A 67 4.68 12.38 20.84
C SER A 67 6.06 12.04 21.42
N ALA A 68 7.10 12.19 20.61
CA ALA A 68 8.47 11.95 21.01
C ALA A 68 9.04 13.15 21.78
N PRO A 69 9.73 12.96 22.91
CA PRO A 69 10.43 14.04 23.59
C PRO A 69 11.67 14.44 22.77
N GLN A 70 11.87 15.74 22.57
CA GLN A 70 13.07 16.28 21.94
C GLN A 70 14.34 15.78 22.64
N GLY A 71 15.36 15.44 21.85
CA GLY A 71 16.64 14.95 22.36
C GLY A 71 16.71 13.44 22.59
N LYS A 72 15.62 12.68 22.36
CA LYS A 72 15.65 11.21 22.39
C LYS A 72 15.21 10.62 21.06
N PRO A 73 15.96 9.66 20.49
CA PRO A 73 15.52 8.97 19.29
C PRO A 73 14.37 8.02 19.63
N VAL A 74 13.42 7.88 18.72
CA VAL A 74 12.34 6.89 18.84
C VAL A 74 12.45 5.91 17.69
N VAL A 75 12.50 4.62 18.01
CA VAL A 75 12.65 3.53 17.04
C VAL A 75 11.31 2.79 16.89
N LYS A 76 10.95 2.51 15.64
CA LYS A 76 9.80 1.69 15.27
C LYS A 76 10.22 0.68 14.21
N GLU A 77 9.63 -0.51 14.26
CA GLU A 77 9.97 -1.61 13.36
C GLU A 77 8.73 -2.01 12.56
N VAL A 78 8.94 -2.29 11.29
CA VAL A 78 7.93 -2.88 10.41
C VAL A 78 8.52 -4.13 9.78
N GLU A 79 7.83 -5.24 9.90
CA GLU A 79 8.19 -6.45 9.21
C GLU A 79 7.54 -6.47 7.82
N ILE A 80 8.37 -6.64 6.80
CA ILE A 80 7.96 -6.79 5.41
C ILE A 80 8.13 -8.26 5.05
N ARG A 81 7.02 -8.97 4.86
CA ARG A 81 7.01 -10.38 4.43
C ARG A 81 6.64 -10.51 2.97
N ILE A 82 7.38 -11.32 2.24
CA ILE A 82 7.14 -11.70 0.85
C ILE A 82 6.54 -13.11 0.86
N PRO A 83 5.35 -13.33 0.30
CA PRO A 83 4.77 -14.67 0.24
C PRO A 83 5.72 -15.69 -0.43
N PRO A 84 5.78 -16.95 0.03
CA PRO A 84 6.72 -17.96 -0.47
C PRO A 84 6.66 -18.21 -1.98
N GLU A 85 5.49 -18.05 -2.58
CA GLU A 85 5.23 -18.23 -4.01
C GLU A 85 5.71 -17.06 -4.88
N ARG A 86 6.16 -15.96 -4.26
CA ARG A 86 6.62 -14.75 -4.96
C ARG A 86 8.15 -14.69 -4.98
N SER A 87 8.70 -14.28 -6.13
CA SER A 87 10.14 -14.11 -6.37
C SER A 87 10.62 -12.66 -6.31
N VAL A 88 9.83 -11.77 -5.69
CA VAL A 88 10.15 -10.35 -5.53
C VAL A 88 11.09 -10.10 -4.36
N LYS A 89 11.86 -9.00 -4.42
CA LYS A 89 12.85 -8.63 -3.41
C LYS A 89 12.69 -7.19 -2.97
N VAL A 90 12.97 -6.92 -1.69
CA VAL A 90 13.21 -5.57 -1.19
C VAL A 90 14.64 -5.16 -1.55
N LEU A 91 14.81 -4.01 -2.19
CA LEU A 91 16.10 -3.54 -2.71
C LEU A 91 16.73 -2.48 -1.81
N SER A 92 15.94 -1.47 -1.42
CA SER A 92 16.39 -0.39 -0.54
C SER A 92 15.20 0.31 0.11
N ALA A 93 15.46 1.13 1.12
CA ALA A 93 14.45 1.98 1.73
C ALA A 93 15.03 3.34 2.07
N GLU A 94 14.26 4.39 1.82
CA GLU A 94 14.61 5.78 2.12
C GLU A 94 13.43 6.51 2.78
N SER A 95 13.73 7.50 3.62
CA SER A 95 12.71 8.36 4.22
C SER A 95 12.55 9.63 3.38
N THR A 96 11.32 10.06 3.13
CA THR A 96 11.05 11.40 2.56
C THR A 96 11.11 12.50 3.63
N ASP A 97 11.17 12.13 4.91
CA ASP A 97 11.31 13.04 6.04
C ASP A 97 12.75 13.00 6.56
N ALA A 98 13.44 14.14 6.52
CA ALA A 98 14.83 14.28 6.95
C ALA A 98 15.01 14.02 8.47
N ALA A 99 13.94 14.10 9.26
CA ALA A 99 13.94 13.78 10.69
C ALA A 99 13.89 12.27 10.98
N VAL A 100 13.69 11.43 9.96
CA VAL A 100 13.58 9.97 10.10
C VAL A 100 14.67 9.28 9.28
N THR A 101 15.39 8.36 9.91
CA THR A 101 16.32 7.44 9.22
C THR A 101 15.70 6.06 9.11
N VAL A 102 16.10 5.31 8.08
CA VAL A 102 15.61 3.95 7.84
C VAL A 102 16.78 3.01 7.63
N LYS A 103 16.67 1.81 8.19
CA LYS A 103 17.56 0.68 7.93
C LYS A 103 16.74 -0.54 7.59
N LEU A 104 17.31 -1.39 6.74
CA LEU A 104 16.76 -2.71 6.43
C LEU A 104 17.68 -3.76 7.05
N GLU A 105 17.09 -4.69 7.78
CA GLU A 105 17.76 -5.78 8.45
C GLU A 105 17.15 -7.11 7.98
N PRO A 106 17.95 -8.10 7.56
CA PRO A 106 17.43 -9.41 7.22
C PRO A 106 16.84 -10.07 8.47
N ILE A 107 15.78 -10.86 8.29
CA ILE A 107 15.23 -11.69 9.36
C ILE A 107 15.82 -13.09 9.24
N ASP A 108 16.54 -13.52 10.27
CA ASP A 108 17.16 -14.84 10.32
C ASP A 108 16.12 -15.95 10.17
N GLY A 109 16.45 -16.96 9.38
CA GLY A 109 15.55 -18.07 9.08
C GLY A 109 14.46 -17.78 8.03
N ALA A 110 14.29 -16.51 7.61
CA ALA A 110 13.26 -16.15 6.62
C ALA A 110 13.66 -16.42 5.16
N LYS A 111 14.89 -16.86 4.88
CA LYS A 111 15.40 -17.21 3.53
C LYS A 111 15.13 -16.13 2.46
N GLY A 112 15.15 -14.85 2.85
CA GLY A 112 14.86 -13.72 1.96
C GLY A 112 13.37 -13.38 1.77
N HIS A 113 12.46 -14.12 2.41
CA HIS A 113 11.02 -13.86 2.41
C HIS A 113 10.56 -12.92 3.53
N ALA A 114 11.47 -12.44 4.37
CA ALA A 114 11.15 -11.39 5.33
C ALA A 114 12.33 -10.46 5.58
N VAL A 115 12.03 -9.17 5.70
CA VAL A 115 12.99 -8.10 6.01
C VAL A 115 12.37 -7.23 7.09
N LYS A 116 13.16 -6.89 8.10
CA LYS A 116 12.80 -5.92 9.12
C LYS A 116 13.21 -4.53 8.64
N LEU A 117 12.26 -3.61 8.61
CA LEU A 117 12.48 -2.20 8.37
C LEU A 117 12.51 -1.49 9.72
N VAL A 118 13.63 -0.88 10.05
CA VAL A 118 13.84 -0.12 11.30
C VAL A 118 13.81 1.37 10.97
N ALA A 119 12.76 2.05 11.41
CA ALA A 119 12.59 3.49 11.26
C ALA A 119 12.94 4.20 12.58
N THR A 120 13.83 5.19 12.52
CA THR A 120 14.28 5.94 13.70
C THR A 120 14.01 7.42 13.49
N GLN A 121 13.10 8.00 14.28
CA GLN A 121 12.99 9.44 14.43
C GLN A 121 14.22 9.93 15.20
N LYS A 122 14.97 10.86 14.61
CA LYS A 122 16.23 11.34 15.16
C LYS A 122 16.00 12.15 16.43
N ALA A 123 16.98 12.11 17.34
CA ALA A 123 16.96 12.89 18.57
C ALA A 123 17.00 14.41 18.35
N ASP A 124 17.65 14.84 17.25
CA ASP A 124 17.82 16.23 16.84
C ASP A 124 16.70 16.71 15.89
N ALA A 125 15.64 15.92 15.71
CA ALA A 125 14.48 16.32 14.95
C ALA A 125 13.89 17.63 15.50
N ALA A 126 13.54 18.54 14.60
CA ALA A 126 12.94 19.83 14.95
C ALA A 126 11.63 19.64 15.74
N GLU A 127 11.31 20.56 16.64
CA GLU A 127 10.02 20.55 17.33
C GLU A 127 8.86 20.68 16.32
N GLY A 128 7.73 20.01 16.61
CA GLY A 128 6.52 20.09 15.81
C GLY A 128 6.14 18.77 15.15
N TYR A 129 5.25 18.85 14.16
CA TYR A 129 4.74 17.68 13.47
C TYR A 129 5.66 17.22 12.35
N HIS A 130 5.84 15.91 12.28
CA HIS A 130 6.62 15.22 11.27
C HIS A 130 5.71 14.28 10.49
N PHE A 131 5.66 14.49 9.19
CA PHE A 131 4.84 13.73 8.25
C PHE A 131 5.68 13.38 7.03
N GLY A 132 5.65 12.11 6.64
CA GLY A 132 6.38 11.67 5.47
C GLY A 132 6.02 10.24 5.09
N ASN A 133 6.86 9.65 4.24
CA ASN A 133 6.76 8.26 3.84
C ASN A 133 8.13 7.61 3.92
N LEU A 134 8.15 6.33 4.23
CA LEU A 134 9.28 5.46 3.93
C LEU A 134 9.00 4.83 2.58
N VAL A 135 9.88 5.12 1.62
CA VAL A 135 9.81 4.62 0.25
C VAL A 135 10.71 3.40 0.16
N VAL A 136 10.11 2.23 0.05
CA VAL A 136 10.80 0.96 -0.09
C VAL A 136 10.80 0.58 -1.57
N LYS A 137 11.99 0.50 -2.17
CA LYS A 137 12.16 0.08 -3.56
C LYS A 137 12.20 -1.43 -3.63
N THR A 138 11.48 -2.00 -4.59
CA THR A 138 11.37 -3.46 -4.77
C THR A 138 11.70 -3.87 -6.20
N SER A 139 11.93 -5.17 -6.41
CA SER A 139 12.13 -5.75 -7.75
C SER A 139 10.83 -6.05 -8.50
N SER A 140 9.66 -5.76 -7.92
CA SER A 140 8.38 -6.02 -8.56
C SER A 140 8.11 -5.04 -9.69
N SER A 141 7.63 -5.53 -10.83
CA SER A 141 7.08 -4.69 -11.90
C SER A 141 5.70 -4.12 -11.58
N PHE A 142 4.97 -4.72 -10.63
CA PHE A 142 3.65 -4.27 -10.19
C PHE A 142 3.72 -3.30 -9.01
N THR A 143 4.67 -3.53 -8.10
CA THR A 143 4.89 -2.71 -6.90
C THR A 143 6.36 -2.25 -6.81
N PRO A 144 6.85 -1.43 -7.77
CA PRO A 144 8.25 -1.00 -7.77
C PRO A 144 8.59 -0.14 -6.54
N GLU A 145 7.61 0.61 -6.02
CA GLU A 145 7.71 1.38 -4.79
C GLU A 145 6.59 1.00 -3.84
N LEU A 146 6.95 0.65 -2.61
CA LEU A 146 6.03 0.50 -1.49
C LEU A 146 6.19 1.70 -0.55
N ARG A 147 5.10 2.42 -0.28
CA ARG A 147 5.10 3.60 0.58
C ARG A 147 4.47 3.28 1.93
N ILE A 148 5.22 3.49 3.00
CA ILE A 148 4.76 3.34 4.38
C ILE A 148 4.69 4.73 5.00
N PRO A 149 3.50 5.30 5.24
CA PRO A 149 3.38 6.61 5.87
C PRO A 149 3.99 6.63 7.27
N VAL A 150 4.71 7.69 7.59
CA VAL A 150 5.22 7.99 8.93
C VAL A 150 4.57 9.25 9.47
N ARG A 151 4.15 9.20 10.74
CA ARG A 151 3.65 10.36 11.47
C ARG A 151 4.19 10.41 12.89
N GLY A 152 4.40 11.62 13.37
CA GLY A 152 4.76 11.86 14.76
C GLY A 152 4.76 13.34 15.09
N MET A 153 4.95 13.63 16.36
CA MET A 153 5.19 14.97 16.88
C MET A 153 6.43 14.92 17.75
N VAL A 154 7.33 15.88 17.59
CA VAL A 154 8.42 16.10 18.53
C VAL A 154 7.99 17.21 19.46
N ALA A 155 7.83 16.88 20.74
CA ALA A 155 7.48 17.82 21.81
C ALA A 155 8.75 18.26 22.54
N LYS A 156 8.81 19.54 22.96
CA LYS A 156 9.86 20.00 23.87
C LYS A 156 9.98 19.10 25.09
N ALA A 157 11.21 18.74 25.44
CA ALA A 157 11.50 18.04 26.68
C ALA A 157 11.18 18.98 27.86
N GLY A 158 10.05 18.74 28.54
CA GLY A 158 9.64 19.47 29.74
C GLY A 158 8.63 20.58 29.49
N SER A 159 7.34 20.22 29.46
CA SER A 159 6.26 21.09 29.93
C SER A 159 5.27 20.24 30.73
N ASN A 160 5.65 19.96 31.97
CA ASN A 160 4.75 19.64 33.07
C ASN A 160 5.23 20.43 34.28
#